data_AF-A0A5T8BFP1-F1
#
_entry.id   AF-A0A5T8BFP1-F1
#
_cell.length_a   1.000
_cell.length_b   1.000
_cell.length_c   1.000
_cell.angle_alpha   90.00
_cell.angle_beta   90.00
_cell.angle_gamma   90.00
#
_symmetry.space_group_name_H-M   'P 1'
#
loop_
_entity.id
_entity.type
_entity.pdbx_description
1 polymer ?
#
loop_
_entity_poly.entity_id
_entity_poly.type
_entity_poly.pdbx_seq_one_letter_code
_entity_poly.pdbx_strand_id
1 'polypeptide(L)' 'MRCLHEYEWRFNQVNEMIPMRLMKMAYGANYDATSQSYTYKLYTKGKIVNLMEGNDKPVLSICLSDN' A
#
# COMPACT_ATOMS: atom_id res chain seq x y z
N MET A 1 -7.81 -15.32 2.62
CA MET A 1 -6.67 -14.39 2.56
C MET A 1 -5.93 -14.53 3.89
N ARG A 2 -4.72 -15.12 3.90
CA ARG A 2 -3.93 -15.29 5.13
C ARG A 2 -3.07 -14.06 5.33
N CYS A 3 -3.04 -13.51 6.54
CA CYS A 3 -1.98 -12.61 6.97
C CYS A 3 -0.67 -13.38 6.82
N LEU A 4 0.24 -12.92 5.96
CA LEU A 4 1.56 -13.53 5.88
C LEU A 4 2.29 -13.17 7.16
N HIS A 5 2.43 -14.16 8.05
CA HIS A 5 3.45 -14.11 9.07
C HIS A 5 4.79 -14.07 8.34
N GLU A 6 5.38 -12.88 8.39
CA GLU A 6 6.82 -12.70 8.55
C GLU A 6 7.76 -13.06 7.35
N TYR A 7 8.56 -12.04 7.01
CA TYR A 7 9.84 -12.04 6.28
C TYR A 7 9.84 -12.13 4.75
N GLU A 8 9.74 -10.96 4.10
CA GLU A 8 10.81 -10.47 3.21
C GLU A 8 10.65 -8.95 3.03
N TRP A 9 11.27 -8.18 3.91
CA TRP A 9 11.29 -6.72 3.80
C TRP A 9 12.35 -6.29 2.78
N ARG A 10 11.99 -6.17 1.50
CA ARG A 10 12.74 -5.29 0.59
C ARG A 10 12.33 -3.84 0.84
N PHE A 11 12.80 -3.28 1.96
CA PHE A 11 12.78 -1.83 2.16
C PHE A 11 13.84 -1.23 1.23
N ASN A 12 13.44 -0.81 0.03
CA ASN A 12 14.25 0.17 -0.69
C ASN A 12 14.11 1.48 0.09
N GLN A 13 15.14 1.88 0.83
CA GLN A 13 15.11 3.07 1.67
C GLN A 13 15.09 4.32 0.78
N VAL A 14 13.91 4.66 0.27
CA VAL A 14 13.64 5.96 -0.32
C VAL A 14 13.00 6.78 0.79
N ASN A 15 13.80 7.63 1.46
CA ASN A 15 13.33 8.56 2.50
C ASN A 15 12.55 9.74 1.87
N GLU A 16 11.53 9.42 1.08
CA GLU A 16 10.75 10.37 0.33
C GLU A 16 9.28 10.31 0.75
N MET A 17 8.66 11.48 0.92
CA MET A 17 7.23 11.60 1.14
C MET A 17 6.51 11.65 -0.21
N ILE A 18 5.65 10.67 -0.47
CA ILE A 18 4.90 10.58 -1.72
C ILE A 18 3.45 11.02 -1.48
N PRO A 19 3.01 12.17 -2.01
CA PRO A 19 1.62 12.59 -1.87
C PRO A 19 0.70 11.68 -2.68
N MET A 20 -0.40 11.24 -2.06
CA MET A 20 -1.40 10.37 -2.68
C MET A 20 -2.79 11.01 -2.66
N ARG A 21 -3.64 10.64 -3.60
CA ARG A 21 -5.03 11.09 -3.69
C ARG A 21 -5.99 9.92 -3.54
N LEU A 22 -7.16 10.17 -2.95
CA LEU A 22 -8.19 9.14 -2.77
C LEU A 22 -8.78 8.77 -4.14
N MET A 23 -8.79 7.48 -4.44
CA MET A 23 -9.44 6.88 -5.60
C MET A 23 -10.90 6.56 -5.27
N LYS A 24 -11.80 6.87 -6.21
CA LYS A 24 -13.22 6.54 -6.07
C LYS A 24 -13.42 5.04 -6.36
N MET A 25 -13.60 4.24 -5.30
CA MET A 25 -13.88 2.81 -5.39
C MET A 25 -15.07 2.42 -4.50
N ALA A 26 -15.70 1.28 -4.80
CA ALA A 26 -16.89 0.81 -4.08
C ALA A 26 -16.59 0.27 -2.68
N TYR A 27 -15.33 -0.08 -2.37
CA TYR A 27 -14.94 -0.65 -1.08
C TYR A 27 -13.54 -0.20 -0.65
N GLY A 28 -13.41 0.12 0.63
CA GLY A 28 -12.15 0.56 1.23
C GLY A 28 -11.78 1.99 0.87
N ALA A 29 -10.70 2.50 1.48
CA ALA A 29 -10.07 3.75 1.09
C ALA A 29 -8.80 3.43 0.30
N ASN A 30 -8.82 3.69 -1.00
CA ASN A 30 -7.71 3.34 -1.87
C ASN A 30 -7.11 4.62 -2.44
N TYR A 31 -5.79 4.66 -2.63
CA TYR A 31 -5.08 5.86 -3.02
C TYR A 31 -4.08 5.57 -4.14
N ASP A 32 -3.92 6.50 -5.07
CA ASP A 32 -2.85 6.50 -6.06
C ASP A 32 -1.91 7.69 -5.85
N ALA A 33 -0.64 7.52 -6.23
CA ALA A 33 0.32 8.62 -6.19
C ALA A 33 -0.14 9.76 -7.11
N THR A 34 0.00 11.00 -6.65
CA THR A 34 -0.41 12.18 -7.42
C THR A 34 0.54 12.46 -8.59
N SER A 35 1.83 12.13 -8.42
CA SER A 35 2.84 12.26 -9.48
C SER A 35 2.87 11.01 -10.36
N GLN A 36 2.89 11.21 -11.68
CA GLN A 36 2.98 10.14 -12.68
C GLN A 36 4.33 9.42 -12.69
N SER A 37 5.35 9.98 -12.04
CA SER A 37 6.66 9.34 -11.89
C SER A 37 6.63 8.16 -10.91
N TYR A 38 5.61 8.10 -10.05
CA TYR A 38 5.40 7.00 -9.12
C TYR A 38 4.23 6.14 -9.58
N THR A 39 4.38 4.83 -9.40
CA THR A 39 3.33 3.86 -9.70
C THR A 39 2.74 3.25 -8.43
N TYR A 40 2.99 3.89 -7.28
CA TYR A 40 2.49 3.43 -5.99
C TYR A 40 0.97 3.55 -5.90
N LYS A 41 0.37 2.48 -5.36
CA LYS A 41 -1.04 2.44 -4.97
C LYS A 41 -1.14 1.89 -3.56
N LEU A 42 -1.93 2.54 -2.72
CA LEU A 42 -2.20 2.12 -1.36
C LEU A 42 -3.64 1.63 -1.28
N TYR A 43 -3.83 0.34 -1.02
CA TYR A 43 -5.13 -0.27 -0.87
C TYR A 43 -5.41 -0.55 0.61
N THR A 44 -6.56 -0.11 1.11
CA THR A 44 -6.99 -0.40 2.48
C THR A 44 -8.29 -1.21 2.47
N LYS A 45 -8.33 -2.25 3.31
CA LYS A 45 -9.49 -3.11 3.48
C LYS A 45 -9.61 -3.53 4.94
N GLY A 46 -10.50 -2.86 5.67
CA GLY A 46 -10.60 -3.03 7.12
C GLY A 46 -9.27 -2.65 7.78
N LYS A 47 -8.62 -3.62 8.44
CA LYS A 47 -7.34 -3.44 9.13
C LYS A 47 -6.11 -3.80 8.28
N ILE A 48 -6.32 -4.15 7.01
CA ILE A 48 -5.26 -4.53 6.11
C ILE A 48 -4.89 -3.32 5.25
N VAL A 49 -3.61 -3.03 5.17
CA VAL A 49 -3.03 -1.98 4.32
C VAL A 49 -2.00 -2.63 3.40
N ASN A 50 -2.19 -2.48 2.09
CA ASN A 50 -1.24 -2.97 1.10
C ASN A 50 -0.72 -1.80 0.25
N LEU A 51 0.59 -1.63 0.22
CA LEU A 51 1.29 -0.77 -0.73
C LEU A 51 1.75 -1.64 -1.91
N MET A 52 1.31 -1.28 -3.10
CA MET A 52 1.66 -1.92 -4.35
C MET A 52 2.42 -0.94 -5.26
N GLU A 53 3.26 -1.45 -6.15
CA GLU A 53 4.00 -0.67 -7.15
C GLU A 53 3.84 -1.29 -8.55
N GLY A 54 3.74 -0.44 -9.57
CA GLY A 54 3.68 -0.85 -10.97
C GLY A 54 2.48 -1.75 -11.26
N ASN A 55 2.74 -2.94 -11.79
CA ASN A 55 1.75 -3.97 -12.11
C ASN A 55 1.28 -4.71 -10.84
N ASP A 56 0.82 -3.96 -9.84
CA ASP A 56 0.34 -4.42 -8.54
C ASP A 56 1.34 -5.37 -7.81
N LYS A 57 2.64 -5.07 -7.94
CA LYS A 57 3.68 -5.81 -7.20
C LYS A 57 3.64 -5.40 -5.72
N PRO A 58 3.58 -6.34 -4.78
CA PRO A 58 3.56 -6.01 -3.35
C PRO A 58 4.89 -5.42 -2.92
N VAL A 59 4.82 -4.25 -2.30
CA VAL A 59 5.95 -3.60 -1.63
C VAL A 59 5.85 -3.83 -0.13
N LEU A 60 4.64 -3.62 0.40
CA LEU A 60 4.36 -3.73 1.83
C LEU A 60 2.93 -4.19 2.04
N SER A 61 2.74 -5.17 2.92
CA SER A 61 1.42 -5.62 3.36
C SER A 61 1.41 -5.69 4.87
N ILE A 62 0.65 -4.81 5.51
CA ILE A 62 0.54 -4.72 6.98
C ILE A 62 -0.88 -5.07 7.41
N CYS A 63 -0.97 -5.81 8.51
CA CYS A 63 -2.20 -5.95 9.27
C CYS A 63 -2.09 -5.11 10.54
N LEU A 64 -3.00 -4.16 10.71
CA LEU A 64 -3.11 -3.39 11.94
C LEU A 64 -3.78 -4.28 13.00
N SER A 65 -3.12 -4.49 14.13
CA SER A 65 -3.78 -5.09 15.30
C SER A 65 -4.71 -4.04 15.92
N ASP A 66 -5.83 -4.49 16.49
CA ASP A 66 -6.47 -3.68 17.51
C ASP A 66 -5.52 -3.67 18.72
N ASN A 67 -5.23 -2.48 19.24
CA ASN A 67 -4.65 -2.37 20.58
C ASN A 67 -5.73 -2.66 21.62
#